data_AF-A0A5P1UWQ0-F1
#
_entry.id   AF-A0A5P1UWQ0-F1
#
_cell.length_a   1.000
_cell.length_b   1.000
_cell.length_c   1.000
_cell.angle_alpha   90.00
_cell.angle_beta   90.00
_cell.angle_gamma   90.00
#
_symmetry.space_group_name_H-M   'P 1'
#
loop_
_entity.id
_entity.type
_entity.pdbx_description
1 polymer ?
#
loop_
_entity_poly.entity_id
_entity_poly.type
_entity_poly.pdbx_seq_one_letter_code
_entity_poly.pdbx_strand_id
1 'polypeptide(L)' 'MGKDPKKDKKYRCKCCGYLYDPKKGDPSRFVSPPGTCFEELPESWTCPHCGANKSSFKEEEGGF' A
#
# COMPACT_ATOMS: atom_id res chain seq x y z
N MET A 1 4.74 -11.76 21.73
CA MET A 1 4.18 -11.96 20.38
C MET A 1 4.19 -10.61 19.68
N GLY A 2 5.19 -10.36 18.85
CA GLY A 2 5.45 -9.04 18.25
C GLY A 2 4.27 -8.61 17.37
N LYS A 3 3.52 -7.62 17.83
CA LYS A 3 2.58 -6.89 16.98
C LYS A 3 3.31 -5.64 16.56
N ASP A 4 3.99 -5.69 15.42
CA ASP A 4 4.52 -4.51 14.77
C ASP A 4 3.35 -3.83 14.04
N PRO A 5 2.74 -2.77 14.61
CA PRO A 5 1.49 -2.20 14.11
C PRO A 5 1.61 -1.55 12.73
N LYS A 6 2.82 -1.51 12.16
CA LYS A 6 3.12 -0.88 10.88
C LYS A 6 2.94 -1.80 9.67
N LYS A 7 3.04 -3.12 9.82
CA LYS A 7 2.97 -4.04 8.67
C LYS A 7 1.55 -4.22 8.10
N ASP A 8 0.52 -3.95 8.89
CA ASP A 8 -0.89 -4.14 8.50
C ASP A 8 -1.57 -2.86 8.00
N LYS A 9 -0.83 -1.75 7.91
CA LYS A 9 -1.39 -0.45 7.52
C LYS A 9 -1.81 -0.45 6.06
N LYS A 10 -3.04 -0.01 5.81
CA LYS A 10 -3.58 0.15 4.45
C LYS A 10 -3.34 1.57 3.96
N TYR A 11 -3.11 1.69 2.67
CA TYR A 11 -2.77 2.98 2.06
C TYR A 11 -3.77 3.28 0.95
N ARG A 12 -4.45 4.42 1.05
CA ARG A 12 -5.40 4.87 0.02
C ARG A 12 -4.76 5.90 -0.88
N CYS A 13 -4.84 5.68 -2.18
CA CYS A 13 -4.45 6.65 -3.18
C CYS A 13 -5.38 7.87 -3.10
N LYS A 14 -4.81 9.06 -2.85
CA LYS A 14 -5.57 10.32 -2.84
C LYS A 14 -6.03 10.76 -4.24
N CYS A 15 -5.44 10.19 -5.29
CA CYS A 15 -5.76 10.53 -6.68
C CYS A 15 -7.01 9.80 -7.20
N CYS A 16 -7.09 8.47 -7.00
CA CYS A 16 -8.20 7.66 -7.51
C CYS A 16 -8.99 6.90 -6.44
N GLY A 17 -8.53 6.89 -5.18
CA GLY A 17 -9.17 6.16 -4.09
C GLY A 17 -8.75 4.68 -3.96
N TYR A 18 -7.82 4.18 -4.78
CA TYR A 18 -7.30 2.80 -4.69
C TYR A 18 -6.74 2.48 -3.30
N LEU A 19 -7.16 1.37 -2.70
CA LEU A 19 -6.70 0.93 -1.38
C LEU A 19 -5.68 -0.20 -1.53
N TYR A 20 -4.42 0.10 -1.22
CA TYR A 20 -3.37 -0.89 -1.10
C TYR A 20 -3.52 -1.66 0.23
N ASP A 21 -3.66 -2.98 0.12
CA ASP A 21 -3.73 -3.89 1.26
C ASP A 21 -2.46 -4.77 1.29
N PRO A 22 -1.55 -4.58 2.27
CA PRO A 22 -0.29 -5.31 2.32
C PRO A 22 -0.48 -6.82 2.44
N LYS A 23 -1.60 -7.31 3.01
CA LYS A 23 -1.87 -8.75 3.11
C LYS A 23 -2.20 -9.38 1.76
N LYS A 24 -2.86 -8.61 0.89
CA LYS A 24 -3.17 -9.04 -0.48
C LYS A 24 -1.99 -8.79 -1.41
N GLY A 25 -1.14 -7.81 -1.09
CA GLY A 25 -0.11 -7.32 -2.00
C GLY A 25 -0.72 -6.74 -3.27
N ASP A 26 0.08 -6.69 -4.33
CA ASP A 26 -0.39 -6.28 -5.66
C ASP A 26 0.07 -7.30 -6.72
N PRO A 27 -0.75 -8.33 -7.01
CA PRO A 27 -0.41 -9.34 -8.00
C PRO A 27 -0.51 -8.80 -9.44
N SER A 28 -1.14 -7.64 -9.64
CA SER A 28 -1.42 -7.09 -10.98
C SER A 28 -0.16 -6.76 -11.77
N ARG A 29 1.01 -6.64 -11.12
CA ARG A 29 2.27 -6.29 -11.78
C ARG A 29 3.52 -7.04 -11.28
N PHE A 30 3.37 -8.10 -10.46
CA PHE A 30 4.48 -8.76 -9.76
C PHE A 30 5.35 -7.84 -8.90
N VAL A 31 4.92 -6.60 -8.64
CA VAL A 31 5.75 -5.63 -7.92
C VAL A 31 5.77 -5.91 -6.42
N SER A 32 4.75 -6.61 -5.90
CA SER A 32 4.60 -6.78 -4.44
C SER A 32 3.89 -8.08 -4.09
N PRO A 33 4.62 -9.09 -3.58
CA PRO A 33 3.99 -10.29 -3.07
C PRO A 33 3.03 -9.97 -1.90
N PRO A 34 2.05 -10.86 -1.63
CA PRO A 34 1.23 -10.75 -0.44
C PRO A 34 2.12 -10.76 0.82
N GLY A 35 1.86 -9.83 1.74
CA GLY A 35 2.67 -9.58 2.93
C GLY A 35 3.70 -8.46 2.78
N THR A 36 3.82 -7.83 1.61
CA THR A 36 4.69 -6.64 1.42
C THR A 36 4.03 -5.40 1.98
N CYS A 37 4.70 -4.74 2.93
CA CYS A 37 4.21 -3.48 3.48
C CYS A 37 4.34 -2.36 2.44
N PHE A 38 3.49 -1.34 2.53
CA PHE A 38 3.58 -0.21 1.61
C PHE A 38 4.94 0.49 1.69
N GLU A 39 5.53 0.57 2.89
CA GLU A 39 6.87 1.12 3.11
C GLU A 39 7.96 0.29 2.39
N GLU A 40 7.78 -1.03 2.28
CA GLU A 40 8.71 -1.95 1.61
C GLU A 40 8.58 -1.91 0.07
N LEU A 41 7.54 -1.26 -0.47
CA LEU A 41 7.39 -1.12 -1.92
C LEU A 41 8.53 -0.29 -2.51
N PRO A 42 9.01 -0.62 -3.72
CA PRO A 42 10.01 0.21 -4.39
C PRO A 42 9.45 1.62 -4.69
N GLU A 43 10.32 2.61 -4.73
CA GLU A 43 9.97 4.01 -5.08
C GLU A 43 9.41 4.16 -6.51
N SER A 44 9.76 3.24 -7.41
CA SER A 44 9.18 3.10 -8.75
C SER A 44 7.76 2.51 -8.75
N TRP A 45 7.28 1.99 -7.61
CA TRP A 45 5.90 1.53 -7.50
C TRP A 45 4.95 2.72 -7.66
N THR A 46 3.95 2.51 -8.49
CA THR A 46 2.90 3.47 -8.79
C THR A 46 1.56 2.79 -8.64
N CYS A 47 0.53 3.59 -8.38
CA CYS A 47 -0.84 3.11 -8.24
C CYS A 47 -1.21 2.28 -9.48
N PRO A 48 -1.57 0.99 -9.35
CA PRO A 48 -1.94 0.15 -10.49
C PRO A 48 -3.20 0.67 -11.20
N HIS A 49 -4.01 1.46 -10.49
CA HIS A 49 -5.29 1.97 -10.98
C HIS A 49 -5.20 3.31 -11.71
N CYS A 50 -4.22 4.17 -11.37
CA CYS A 50 -4.09 5.51 -11.98
C CYS A 50 -2.66 5.94 -12.32
N GLY A 51 -1.63 5.18 -11.93
CA GLY A 51 -0.23 5.52 -12.16
C GLY A 51 0.36 6.55 -11.19
N ALA A 52 -0.39 7.02 -10.18
CA ALA A 52 0.14 7.98 -9.20
C ALA A 52 1.26 7.38 -8.34
N ASN A 53 2.30 8.16 -8.03
CA ASN A 53 3.43 7.71 -7.20
C ASN A 53 2.98 7.34 -5.77
N LYS A 54 3.82 6.57 -5.06
CA LYS A 54 3.62 6.23 -3.63
C LYS A 54 3.32 7.44 -2.75
N SER A 55 3.92 8.60 -3.04
CA SER A 55 3.71 9.85 -2.29
C SER A 55 2.27 10.36 -2.34
N SER A 56 1.50 9.95 -3.36
CA SER A 56 0.08 10.27 -3.49
C SER A 56 -0.82 9.39 -2.63
N PHE A 57 -0.27 8.38 -1.95
CA PHE A 57 -1.02 7.57 -1.01
C PHE A 57 -1.04 8.20 0.38
N LYS A 58 -2.09 7.90 1.14
CA LYS A 58 -2.27 8.27 2.53
C LYS A 58 -2.57 7.02 3.35
N GLU A 59 -1.97 6.94 4.54
CA GLU A 59 -2.32 5.92 5.52
C GLU A 59 -3.80 6.05 5.91
N GLU A 60 -4.56 4.97 5.70
CA GLU A 60 -5.87 4.77 6.32
C GLU A 60 -5.62 4.05 7.64
N GLU A 61 -5.05 4.77 8.60
CA GLU A 61 -5.03 4.32 9.98
C GLU A 61 -6.37 4.75 10.59
N GLY A 62 -7.22 3.77 10.91
CA GLY A 62 -8.52 3.99 11.52
C GLY A 62 -8.38 4.77 12.82
N GLY A 63 -8.56 6.07 12.73
CA GLY A 63 -8.57 7.00 13.85
C GLY A 63 -10.02 7.41 14.16
N PHE A 64 -10.61 6.64 15.09
CA PHE A 64 -11.78 6.90 15.94
C PHE A 64 -13.13 7.22 15.29
#